data_AF-D0IMM5-F1
#
_entry.id   AF-D0IMM5-F1
#
_cell.length_a   1.000
_cell.length_b   1.000
_cell.length_c   1.000
_cell.angle_alpha   90.00
_cell.angle_beta   90.00
_cell.angle_gamma   90.00
#
_symmetry.space_group_name_H-M   'P 1'
#
loop_
_entity.id
_entity.type
_entity.pdbx_description
1 polymer ?
#
loop_
_entity_poly.entity_id
_entity_poly.type
_entity_poly.pdbx_seq_one_letter_code
_entity_poly.pdbx_strand_id
1 'polypeptide(L)'
;MDYQLVPTVVFSHPPIGTIGLTEPQAIAQYGAENVKVYKSSFTAMYTAVTSHRQPCKMKLVCAGPEETVVGLHGIGFAVDEMIQGFGVAIKMGATKADFDSVVAIHPTGSEEFVTM
;
A
#
# COMPACT_ATOMS: atom_id res chain seq x y z
N MET A 1 -20.63 -12.36 0.64
CA MET A 1 -19.18 -12.22 0.38
C MET A 1 -18.98 -10.85 -0.23
N ASP A 2 -18.06 -10.04 0.31
CA ASP A 2 -17.75 -8.72 -0.24
C ASP A 2 -16.74 -8.88 -1.39
N TYR A 3 -17.16 -8.49 -2.60
CA TYR A 3 -16.39 -8.60 -3.83
C TYR A 3 -15.61 -7.33 -4.20
N GLN A 4 -15.71 -6.26 -3.41
CA GLN A 4 -15.03 -4.99 -3.72
C GLN A 4 -13.59 -4.95 -3.20
N LEU A 5 -13.34 -5.57 -2.04
CA LEU A 5 -12.01 -5.56 -1.39
C LEU A 5 -11.36 -6.95 -1.43
N VAL A 6 -11.05 -7.43 -2.64
CA VAL A 6 -10.32 -8.69 -2.83
C VAL A 6 -8.83 -8.39 -3.10
N PRO A 7 -7.91 -8.75 -2.18
CA PRO A 7 -6.48 -8.54 -2.40
C PRO A 7 -5.99 -9.41 -3.57
N THR A 8 -5.10 -8.85 -4.38
CA THR A 8 -4.52 -9.51 -5.55
C THR A 8 -3.02 -9.33 -5.56
N VAL A 9 -2.31 -10.41 -5.89
CA VAL A 9 -0.86 -10.42 -6.12
C VAL A 9 -0.59 -10.85 -7.56
N VAL A 10 0.31 -10.14 -8.24
CA VAL A 10 0.88 -10.53 -9.52
C VAL A 10 2.35 -10.87 -9.30
N PHE A 11 2.73 -12.11 -9.60
CA PHE A 11 4.12 -12.60 -9.50
C PHE A 11 4.99 -12.12 -10.68
N SER A 12 5.07 -10.79 -10.86
CA SER A 12 5.98 -10.12 -11.78
C SER A 12 7.39 -9.96 -11.17
N HIS A 13 8.30 -9.29 -11.88
CA HIS A 13 9.67 -9.01 -11.41
C HIS A 13 9.92 -7.49 -11.35
N PRO A 14 9.81 -6.82 -10.19
CA PRO A 14 9.39 -7.37 -8.88
C PRO A 14 7.88 -7.65 -8.78
N PRO A 15 7.42 -8.39 -7.75
CA PRO A 15 6.00 -8.64 -7.50
C PRO A 15 5.19 -7.35 -7.30
N ILE A 16 3.91 -7.42 -7.65
CA ILE A 16 2.92 -6.36 -7.42
C ILE A 16 1.85 -6.88 -6.48
N GLY A 17 1.48 -6.07 -5.51
CA GLY A 17 0.39 -6.32 -4.58
C GLY A 17 -0.60 -5.17 -4.57
N THR A 18 -1.90 -5.47 -4.60
CA THR A 18 -2.94 -4.44 -4.71
C THR A 18 -4.24 -4.86 -4.05
N ILE A 19 -4.94 -3.89 -3.45
CA ILE A 19 -6.31 -4.03 -2.97
C ILE A 19 -7.02 -2.68 -3.06
N GLY A 20 -8.33 -2.71 -3.34
CA GLY A 20 -9.18 -1.51 -3.37
C GLY A 20 -9.00 -0.65 -4.62
N LEU A 21 -9.36 0.63 -4.50
CA LEU A 21 -9.43 1.57 -5.61
C LEU A 21 -8.06 2.13 -5.97
N THR A 22 -7.78 2.19 -7.26
CA THR A 22 -6.66 3.01 -7.77
C THR A 22 -6.94 4.50 -7.54
N GLU A 23 -5.88 5.31 -7.52
CA GLU A 23 -5.98 6.77 -7.40
C GLU A 23 -6.97 7.40 -8.41
N PRO A 24 -6.96 7.08 -9.73
CA PRO A 24 -7.96 7.59 -10.66
C PRO A 24 -9.39 7.13 -10.34
N GLN A 25 -9.58 5.89 -9.89
CA GLN A 25 -10.90 5.37 -9.51
C GLN A 25 -11.43 6.06 -8.25
N ALA A 26 -10.57 6.29 -7.25
CA ALA A 26 -10.92 7.02 -6.05
C ALA A 26 -11.30 8.47 -6.39
N ILE A 27 -10.53 9.15 -7.25
CA ILE A 27 -10.87 10.51 -7.70
C ILE A 27 -12.21 10.54 -8.43
N ALA A 28 -12.47 9.57 -9.32
CA ALA A 28 -13.74 9.47 -10.03
C ALA A 28 -14.93 9.21 -9.10
N GLN A 29 -14.71 8.50 -7.99
CA GLN A 29 -15.77 8.13 -7.05
C GLN A 29 -16.02 9.17 -5.95
N TYR A 30 -14.97 9.81 -5.43
CA TYR A 30 -15.03 10.69 -4.27
C TYR A 30 -14.79 12.17 -4.59
N GLY A 31 -14.32 12.51 -5.79
CA GLY A 31 -13.84 13.86 -6.13
C GLY A 31 -12.38 14.06 -5.71
N ALA A 32 -11.63 14.84 -6.48
CA ALA A 32 -10.20 15.04 -6.26
C ALA A 32 -9.90 15.72 -4.92
N GLU A 33 -10.79 16.58 -4.45
CA GLU A 33 -10.72 17.31 -3.19
C GLU A 33 -10.87 16.42 -1.95
N ASN A 34 -11.47 15.24 -2.10
CA ASN A 34 -11.68 14.29 -1.02
C ASN A 34 -10.68 13.12 -1.04
N VAL A 35 -9.72 13.11 -1.97
CA VAL A 35 -8.74 12.03 -2.10
C VAL A 35 -7.36 12.53 -1.71
N LYS A 36 -6.71 11.81 -0.80
CA LYS A 36 -5.32 12.05 -0.42
C LYS A 36 -4.50 10.81 -0.70
N VAL A 37 -3.30 11.01 -1.27
CA VAL A 37 -2.43 9.91 -1.69
C VAL A 37 -1.08 10.04 -1.01
N TYR A 38 -0.68 8.99 -0.31
CA TYR A 38 0.64 8.84 0.27
C TYR A 38 1.48 7.91 -0.61
N LYS A 39 2.76 8.23 -0.78
CA LYS A 39 3.69 7.49 -1.64
C LYS A 39 5.03 7.34 -0.94
N SER A 40 5.55 6.12 -0.86
CA SER A 40 6.96 5.86 -0.51
C SER A 40 7.70 5.28 -1.73
N SER A 41 8.98 5.62 -1.85
CA SER A 41 9.88 5.12 -2.90
C SER A 41 11.27 4.91 -2.32
N PHE A 42 11.75 3.67 -2.38
CA PHE A 42 13.02 3.25 -1.81
C PHE A 42 13.68 2.15 -2.65
N THR A 43 14.89 1.73 -2.29
CA THR A 43 15.56 0.58 -2.92
C THR A 43 15.44 -0.63 -1.99
N ALA A 44 15.03 -1.79 -2.52
CA ALA A 44 14.93 -3.01 -1.70
C ALA A 44 16.28 -3.32 -1.05
N MET A 45 16.32 -3.48 0.29
CA MET A 45 17.56 -3.72 1.04
C MET A 45 18.37 -4.90 0.49
N TYR A 46 17.70 -5.99 0.09
CA TYR A 46 18.31 -7.15 -0.57
C TYR A 46 19.16 -6.76 -1.79
N THR A 47 18.71 -5.80 -2.59
CA THR A 47 19.39 -5.34 -3.81
C THR A 47 20.27 -4.11 -3.61
N ALA A 48 20.12 -3.40 -2.48
CA ALA A 48 20.72 -2.08 -2.25
C ALA A 48 22.26 -2.10 -2.25
N VAL A 49 22.87 -3.19 -1.77
CA VAL A 49 24.32 -3.40 -1.71
C VAL A 49 24.91 -3.93 -3.03
N THR A 50 24.07 -4.19 -4.03
CA THR A 50 24.49 -4.76 -5.31
C THR A 50 24.63 -3.69 -6.40
N SER A 51 25.19 -4.06 -7.55
CA SER A 51 25.16 -3.26 -8.78
C SER A 51 23.77 -3.21 -9.45
N HIS A 52 22.85 -4.10 -9.06
CA HIS A 52 21.52 -4.25 -9.65
C HIS A 52 20.45 -3.82 -8.66
N ARG A 53 20.41 -2.53 -8.35
CA ARG A 53 19.42 -1.95 -7.42
C ARG A 53 18.01 -2.03 -8.01
N GLN A 54 17.08 -2.60 -7.24
CA GLN A 54 15.68 -2.72 -7.62
C GLN A 54 14.82 -1.73 -6.81
N PRO A 55 14.00 -0.90 -7.48
CA PRO A 55 13.12 0.03 -6.78
C PRO A 55 11.95 -0.72 -6.12
N CYS A 56 11.53 -0.21 -4.97
CA CYS A 56 10.24 -0.49 -4.36
C CYS A 56 9.42 0.81 -4.36
N LYS A 57 8.13 0.71 -4.70
CA LYS A 57 7.20 1.83 -4.66
C LYS A 57 5.91 1.37 -3.99
N MET A 58 5.43 2.19 -3.06
CA MET A 58 4.23 1.91 -2.29
C MET A 58 3.31 3.13 -2.33
N LYS A 59 2.01 2.88 -2.28
CA LYS A 59 0.97 3.90 -2.35
C LYS A 59 -0.20 3.54 -1.43
N LEU A 60 -0.64 4.50 -0.63
CA LEU A 60 -1.95 4.49 0.03
C LEU A 60 -2.85 5.53 -0.62
N VAL A 61 -4.08 5.14 -0.90
CA VAL A 61 -5.14 6.01 -1.42
C VAL A 61 -6.19 6.14 -0.32
N CYS A 62 -6.33 7.34 0.21
CA CYS A 62 -7.23 7.66 1.31
C CYS A 62 -8.38 8.55 0.82
N ALA A 63 -9.57 8.39 1.37
CA ALA A 63 -10.75 9.17 1.01
C ALA A 63 -11.44 9.78 2.24
N GLY A 64 -11.95 11.00 2.07
CA GLY A 64 -12.72 11.72 3.09
C GLY A 64 -11.86 12.36 4.19
N PRO A 65 -12.50 13.05 5.15
CA PRO A 65 -11.82 13.81 6.20
C PRO A 65 -11.04 12.93 7.19
N GLU A 66 -11.51 11.70 7.44
CA GLU A 66 -10.85 10.72 8.33
C GLU A 66 -9.73 9.95 7.63
N GLU A 67 -9.49 10.21 6.34
CA GLU A 67 -8.49 9.52 5.52
C GLU A 67 -8.65 7.98 5.58
N THR A 68 -9.88 7.47 5.40
CA THR A 68 -10.13 6.03 5.27
C THR A 68 -9.33 5.47 4.10
N VAL A 69 -8.57 4.40 4.31
CA VAL A 69 -7.75 3.77 3.26
C VAL A 69 -8.66 2.98 2.32
N VAL A 70 -8.90 3.55 1.13
CA VAL A 70 -9.74 2.93 0.09
C VAL A 70 -8.94 2.17 -0.97
N GLY A 71 -7.62 2.32 -0.97
CA GLY A 71 -6.71 1.60 -1.85
C GLY A 71 -5.29 1.49 -1.30
N LEU A 72 -4.66 0.36 -1.53
CA LEU A 72 -3.26 0.12 -1.20
C LEU A 72 -2.58 -0.62 -2.35
N HIS A 73 -1.45 -0.09 -2.80
CA HIS A 73 -0.73 -0.63 -3.94
C HIS A 73 0.78 -0.64 -3.66
N GLY A 74 1.42 -1.77 -3.92
CA GLY A 74 2.86 -1.95 -3.78
C GLY A 74 3.45 -2.64 -5.00
N ILE A 75 4.67 -2.26 -5.36
CA ILE A 75 5.52 -2.99 -6.29
C ILE A 75 6.92 -3.04 -5.67
N GLY A 76 7.46 -4.24 -5.48
CA GLY A 76 8.73 -4.40 -4.78
C GLY A 76 8.97 -5.81 -4.27
N PHE A 77 10.18 -6.03 -3.78
CA PHE A 77 10.58 -7.31 -3.19
C PHE A 77 9.68 -7.67 -1.99
N ALA A 78 9.19 -8.92 -1.96
CA ALA A 78 8.35 -9.49 -0.91
C ALA A 78 6.95 -8.87 -0.73
N VAL A 79 6.49 -8.00 -1.64
CA VAL A 79 5.12 -7.41 -1.56
C VAL A 79 4.03 -8.49 -1.62
N ASP A 80 4.30 -9.61 -2.26
CA ASP A 80 3.44 -10.79 -2.36
C ASP A 80 2.98 -11.34 -1.00
N GLU A 81 3.80 -11.25 0.04
CA GLU A 81 3.46 -11.70 1.40
C GLU A 81 2.86 -10.58 2.27
N MET A 82 3.14 -9.31 1.97
CA MET A 82 2.72 -8.18 2.80
C MET A 82 1.22 -7.90 2.73
N ILE A 83 0.62 -8.03 1.53
CA ILE A 83 -0.74 -7.53 1.26
C ILE A 83 -1.81 -8.25 2.08
N GLN A 84 -1.62 -9.52 2.45
CA GLN A 84 -2.62 -10.31 3.14
C GLN A 84 -3.04 -9.67 4.48
N GLY A 85 -2.08 -9.16 5.25
CA GLY A 85 -2.33 -8.48 6.53
C GLY A 85 -3.05 -7.15 6.35
N PHE A 86 -2.57 -6.31 5.43
CA PHE A 86 -3.23 -5.04 5.12
C PHE A 86 -4.64 -5.22 4.53
N GLY A 87 -4.88 -6.33 3.82
CA GLY A 87 -6.22 -6.68 3.33
C GLY A 87 -7.23 -6.86 4.46
N VAL A 88 -6.81 -7.37 5.62
CA VAL A 88 -7.65 -7.44 6.82
C VAL A 88 -7.96 -6.04 7.35
N ALA A 89 -6.94 -5.20 7.51
CA ALA A 89 -7.09 -3.84 8.02
C ALA A 89 -8.03 -2.99 7.15
N ILE A 90 -7.87 -3.05 5.82
CA ILE A 90 -8.71 -2.30 4.88
C ILE A 90 -10.16 -2.81 4.91
N LYS A 91 -10.37 -4.13 5.04
CA LYS A 91 -11.74 -4.68 5.24
C LYS A 91 -12.37 -4.25 6.56
N MET A 92 -11.58 -3.94 7.58
CA MET A 92 -12.06 -3.37 8.85
C MET A 92 -12.33 -1.87 8.77
N GLY A 93 -12.02 -1.21 7.64
CA GLY A 93 -12.22 0.23 7.46
C GLY A 93 -11.09 1.09 8.03
N ALA A 94 -9.86 0.56 8.07
CA ALA A 94 -8.70 1.28 8.60
C ALA A 94 -8.51 2.67 7.95
N THR A 95 -8.11 3.62 8.78
CA THR A 95 -7.75 5.00 8.42
C THR A 95 -6.24 5.16 8.36
N LYS A 96 -5.76 6.28 7.80
CA LYS A 96 -4.32 6.62 7.89
C LYS A 96 -3.82 6.68 9.33
N ALA A 97 -4.65 7.17 10.26
CA ALA A 97 -4.32 7.22 11.69
C ALA A 97 -4.10 5.82 12.29
N ASP A 98 -4.86 4.81 11.86
CA ASP A 98 -4.66 3.43 12.32
C ASP A 98 -3.30 2.88 11.88
N PHE A 99 -2.88 3.17 10.64
CA PHE A 99 -1.55 2.82 10.15
C PHE A 99 -0.46 3.52 10.96
N ASP A 100 -0.62 4.82 11.25
CA ASP A 100 0.35 5.62 12.01
C ASP A 100 0.46 5.21 13.48
N SER A 101 -0.57 4.58 14.01
CA SER A 101 -0.57 4.05 15.38
C SER A 101 0.26 2.77 15.54
N VAL A 102 0.59 2.09 14.43
CA VAL A 102 1.33 0.83 14.44
C VAL A 102 2.84 1.11 14.45
N VAL A 103 3.52 0.60 15.48
CA VAL A 103 4.99 0.65 15.53
C VAL A 103 5.59 -0.21 14.42
N ALA A 104 6.47 0.40 13.62
CA ALA A 104 7.19 -0.24 12.54
C ALA A 104 8.03 -1.45 12.98
N ILE A 105 8.09 -2.47 12.13
CA ILE A 105 9.02 -3.60 12.26
C ILE A 105 10.22 -3.33 11.37
N HIS A 106 11.41 -3.22 11.96
CA HIS A 106 12.63 -2.81 11.26
C HIS A 106 13.70 -3.90 11.25
N PRO A 107 14.43 -4.14 10.13
CA PRO A 107 14.29 -3.50 8.80
C PRO A 107 13.41 -4.33 7.85
N THR A 108 12.27 -3.79 7.40
CA THR A 108 11.34 -4.46 6.48
C THR A 108 10.88 -3.55 5.35
N GLY A 109 10.52 -4.11 4.19
CA GLY A 109 9.82 -3.31 3.17
C GLY A 109 8.42 -2.91 3.61
N SER A 110 7.76 -3.72 4.43
CA SER A 110 6.39 -3.50 4.90
C SER A 110 6.25 -2.31 5.84
N GLU A 111 7.29 -1.94 6.59
CA GLU A 111 7.24 -0.80 7.52
C GLU A 111 6.91 0.51 6.79
N GLU A 112 7.30 0.61 5.52
CA GLU A 112 7.04 1.77 4.67
C GLU A 112 5.56 2.06 4.44
N PHE A 113 4.65 1.11 4.70
CA PHE A 113 3.21 1.38 4.70
C PHE A 113 2.72 2.09 5.96
N VAL A 114 3.40 1.91 7.11
CA VAL A 114 3.03 2.51 8.40
C VAL A 114 3.90 3.71 8.77
N THR A 115 4.76 4.17 7.85
CA THR A 115 5.66 5.33 8.05
C THR A 115 5.54 6.39 6.95
N MET A 116 4.44 6.39 6.17
CA MET A 116 4.20 7.37 5.08
C MET A 116 3.68 8.73 5.56
#